data_AF-A0A1G7DKV1-F1
#
_entry.id   AF-A0A1G7DKV1-F1
#
_cell.length_a   1.000
_cell.length_b   1.000
_cell.length_c   1.000
_cell.angle_alpha   90.00
_cell.angle_beta   90.00
_cell.angle_gamma   90.00
#
_symmetry.space_group_name_H-M   'P 1'
#
loop_
_entity.id
_entity.type
_entity.pdbx_description
1 polymer ?
#
loop_
_entity_poly.entity_id
_entity_poly.type
_entity_poly.pdbx_seq_one_letter_code
_entity_poly.pdbx_strand_id
1 'polypeptide(L)' 'MNSMELALQPLRRHLARLVARCVTLIDGVINPYRPELYYMRGPGPKCRARRQATLRD' A
#
# COMPACT_ATOMS: atom_id res chain seq x y z
N MET A 1 4.64 18.37 -37.39
CA MET A 1 4.99 17.26 -36.50
C MET A 1 6.35 16.75 -36.92
N ASN A 2 7.37 17.02 -36.11
CA ASN A 2 8.76 16.85 -36.54
C ASN A 2 9.12 15.36 -36.52
N SER A 3 9.68 14.83 -37.61
CA SER A 3 10.05 13.41 -37.73
C SER A 3 11.01 12.92 -36.62
N MET A 4 11.73 13.84 -35.97
CA MET A 4 12.58 13.56 -34.81
C MET A 4 11.79 13.26 -33.52
N GLU A 5 10.58 13.81 -33.36
CA GLU A 5 9.75 13.55 -32.18
C GLU A 5 9.20 12.12 -32.18
N LEU A 6 8.89 11.58 -33.37
CA LEU A 6 8.43 10.20 -33.58
C LEU A 6 9.48 9.18 -33.16
N ALA A 7 10.76 9.44 -33.45
CA ALA A 7 11.87 8.57 -33.12
C ALA A 7 12.14 8.47 -31.60
N LEU A 8 11.81 9.53 -30.84
CA LEU A 8 12.02 9.58 -29.38
C LEU A 8 10.83 9.04 -28.58
N GLN A 9 9.67 8.85 -29.21
CA GLN A 9 8.48 8.30 -28.54
C GLN A 9 8.66 6.92 -27.91
N PRO A 10 9.31 5.92 -28.54
CA PRO A 10 9.52 4.63 -27.90
C PRO A 10 10.35 4.78 -26.63
N LEU A 11 11.43 5.56 -26.69
CA LEU A 11 12.28 5.83 -25.53
C LEU A 11 11.48 6.51 -24.40
N ARG A 12 10.69 7.54 -24.72
CA ARG A 12 9.81 8.21 -23.73
C ARG A 12 8.82 7.24 -23.11
N ARG A 13 8.26 6.32 -23.89
CA ARG A 13 7.31 5.30 -23.41
C ARG A 13 7.99 4.29 -22.49
N HIS A 14 9.22 3.89 -22.79
CA HIS A 14 10.02 3.01 -21.92
C HIS A 14 10.39 3.71 -20.61
N LEU A 15 10.83 4.97 -20.68
CA LEU A 15 11.12 5.77 -19.49
C LEU A 15 9.87 5.99 -18.63
N ALA A 16 8.72 6.29 -19.23
CA ALA A 16 7.46 6.44 -18.50
C ALA A 16 7.07 5.14 -17.77
N ARG A 17 7.25 3.98 -18.40
CA ARG A 17 7.02 2.67 -17.75
C ARG A 17 7.99 2.41 -16.60
N LEU A 18 9.26 2.77 -16.76
CA LEU A 18 10.27 2.63 -15.71
C LEU A 18 9.92 3.51 -14.51
N VAL A 19 9.62 4.78 -14.75
CA VAL A 19 9.20 5.74 -13.71
C VAL A 19 7.95 5.24 -13.00
N ALA A 20 6.93 4.79 -13.74
CA ALA A 20 5.72 4.25 -13.13
C ALA A 20 6.01 3.07 -12.19
N ARG A 21 6.85 2.11 -12.61
CA ARG A 21 7.29 1.00 -11.76
C ARG A 21 8.05 1.48 -10.51
N CYS A 22 8.96 2.42 -10.67
CA CYS A 22 9.70 2.97 -9.53
C CYS A 22 8.75 3.65 -8.53
N VAL A 23 7.80 4.45 -9.00
CA VAL A 23 6.81 5.10 -8.13
C VAL A 23 5.98 4.07 -7.36
N THR A 24 5.50 3.01 -8.01
CA THR A 24 4.75 1.95 -7.31
C THR A 24 5.57 1.22 -6.24
N LEU A 25 6.86 1.02 -6.48
CA LEU A 25 7.76 0.39 -5.51
C LEU A 25 8.02 1.32 -4.33
N ILE A 26 8.28 2.59 -4.61
CA ILE A 26 8.50 3.62 -3.61
C ILE A 26 7.24 3.77 -2.75
N ASP A 27 6.05 3.80 -3.33
CA ASP A 27 4.78 3.89 -2.60
C ASP A 27 4.57 2.69 -1.66
N GLY A 28 4.89 1.47 -2.11
CA GLY A 28 4.84 0.27 -1.26
C GLY A 28 5.84 0.26 -0.10
N VAL A 29 7.01 0.88 -0.29
CA VAL A 29 8.08 0.94 0.73
C VAL A 29 7.87 2.13 1.69
N ILE A 30 7.42 3.26 1.18
CA ILE A 30 7.21 4.49 1.94
C ILE A 30 5.83 4.51 2.61
N ASN A 31 4.92 3.56 2.27
CA ASN A 31 3.62 3.47 2.93
C ASN A 31 3.82 3.49 4.45
N PRO A 32 3.44 4.58 5.13
CA PRO A 32 3.60 4.68 6.56
C PRO A 32 2.77 3.55 7.11
N TYR A 33 3.42 2.56 7.75
CA TYR A 33 2.71 1.54 8.48
C TYR A 33 1.81 2.27 9.48
N ARG A 34 0.53 2.41 9.12
CA ARG A 34 -0.53 3.02 9.91
C ARG A 34 -1.19 1.90 10.67
N PRO A 35 -0.69 1.53 11.86
CA PRO A 35 -1.37 0.57 12.72
C PRO A 35 -2.82 1.00 12.99
N GLU A 36 -3.13 2.29 12.75
CA GLU A 36 -4.47 2.87 12.80
C GLU A 36 -5.56 2.24 11.98
N LEU A 37 -5.22 1.62 10.87
CA LEU A 37 -6.19 0.88 10.06
C LEU A 37 -6.35 -0.57 10.56
N TYR A 38 -5.42 -1.05 11.38
CA TYR A 38 -5.32 -2.46 11.79
C TYR A 38 -5.73 -2.70 13.25
N TYR A 39 -5.77 -1.67 14.09
CA TYR A 39 -6.26 -1.78 15.46
C TYR A 39 -7.79 -1.80 15.60
N MET A 40 -8.52 -1.84 14.47
CA MET A 40 -9.96 -2.12 14.45
C MET A 40 -10.28 -3.62 14.43
N ARG A 41 -9.31 -4.51 14.71
CA ARG A 41 -9.63 -5.84 15.22
C ARG A 41 -9.99 -5.68 16.68
N GLY A 42 -11.29 -5.51 16.94
CA GLY A 42 -11.86 -5.46 18.28
C GLY A 42 -11.35 -6.59 19.20
N PRO A 43 -11.74 -6.58 20.48
CA PRO A 43 -11.13 -7.38 21.53
C PRO A 43 -10.82 -8.81 21.09
N GLY A 44 -9.52 -9.14 21.03
CA GLY A 44 -9.06 -10.46 20.61
C GLY A 44 -9.63 -11.59 21.47
N PRO A 45 -9.44 -12.86 21.09
CA PRO A 45 -10.03 -14.00 21.79
C PRO A 45 -9.79 -13.99 23.31
N LYS A 46 -8.60 -13.55 23.74
CA LYS A 46 -8.25 -13.36 25.17
C LYS A 46 -9.14 -12.34 25.88
N CYS A 47 -9.49 -11.24 25.23
CA CYS A 47 -10.35 -10.21 25.81
C CYS A 47 -11.82 -10.66 25.87
N ARG A 48 -12.29 -11.45 24.88
CA ARG A 48 -13.60 -12.11 24.95
C ARG A 48 -13.69 -13.14 26.07
N ALA A 49 -12.68 -13.99 26.23
CA ALA A 49 -12.62 -14.98 27.31
C ALA A 49 -12.66 -14.32 28.70
N ARG A 50 -11.96 -13.19 28.88
CA ARG A 50 -12.01 -12.42 30.14
C ARG A 50 -13.41 -11.88 30.43
N ARG A 51 -14.10 -11.27 29.46
CA ARG A 51 -15.49 -10.81 29.67
C ARG A 51 -16.43 -11.96 30.01
N GLN A 52 -16.26 -13.13 29.40
CA GLN A 52 -17.07 -14.31 29.71
C GLN A 52 -16.83 -14.82 31.13
N ALA A 53 -15.59 -14.78 31.62
CA ALA A 53 -15.28 -15.12 33.01
C ALA A 53 -15.95 -14.14 33.98
N THR A 54 -15.79 -12.83 33.76
CA THR A 54 -16.39 -11.78 34.60
C THR A 54 -17.92 -11.76 34.58
N LEU A 55 -18.57 -12.28 33.53
CA LEU A 55 -20.04 -12.39 33.45
C LEU A 55 -20.60 -13.65 34.11
N ARG A 56 -19.75 -14.62 34.47
CA ARG A 56 -20.17 -15.88 35.13
C ARG A 56 -20.01 -15.86 36.65
N ASP A 57 -19.35 -14.84 37.19
CA ASP A 57 -19.25 -14.54 38.62
C ASP A 57 -20.40 -13.60 39.04
#